data_AF-A0A9E5YF30-F1
#
_entry.id   AF-A0A9E5YF30-F1
#
_cell.length_a   1.000
_cell.length_b   1.000
_cell.length_c   1.000
_cell.angle_alpha   90.00
_cell.angle_beta   90.00
_cell.angle_gamma   90.00
#
_symmetry.space_group_name_H-M   'P 1'
#
loop_
_entity.id
_entity.type
_entity.pdbx_description
1 polymer ?
#
loop_
_entity_poly.entity_id
_entity_poly.type
_entity_poly.pdbx_seq_one_letter_code
_entity_poly.pdbx_strand_id
1 'polypeptide(L)'
;MLRGRGILIFVVVLLLFTVCAVPAYSKKPWEQDKAEPAAATPKITGEETKNLLAANVNAMRNQELRVAVLQQILNEEGGKLTQMQALFSDQYKLDPEKLRAGKYQFDAKTGKFTEKKD
;
A
#
# COMPACT_ATOMS: atom_id res chain seq x y z
N MET A 1 19.99 -32.75 -0.69
CA MET A 1 19.45 -32.21 -1.96
C MET A 1 18.21 -31.35 -1.66
N LEU A 2 18.37 -30.06 -1.39
CA LEU A 2 17.25 -29.10 -1.31
C LEU A 2 17.71 -27.75 -1.88
N ARG A 3 17.90 -27.68 -3.20
CA ARG A 3 18.29 -26.45 -3.92
C ARG A 3 17.24 -25.99 -4.96
N GLY A 4 16.06 -26.61 -5.00
CA GLY A 4 15.07 -26.38 -6.07
C GLY A 4 13.84 -25.53 -5.72
N ARG A 5 13.57 -25.24 -4.43
CA ARG A 5 12.29 -24.62 -4.02
C ARG A 5 12.31 -23.09 -3.89
N GLY A 6 13.50 -22.49 -3.72
CA GLY A 6 13.63 -21.02 -3.59
C GLY A 6 13.52 -20.26 -4.92
N ILE A 7 13.91 -20.89 -6.03
CA ILE A 7 13.92 -20.25 -7.36
C ILE A 7 12.48 -20.07 -7.88
N LEU A 8 11.60 -21.03 -7.61
CA LEU A 8 10.23 -21.02 -8.13
C LEU A 8 9.37 -19.91 -7.49
N ILE A 9 9.59 -19.61 -6.21
CA ILE A 9 8.89 -18.53 -5.50
C ILE A 9 9.41 -17.17 -5.97
N PHE A 10 10.72 -17.03 -6.20
CA PHE A 10 11.31 -15.78 -6.66
C PHE A 10 10.82 -15.39 -8.06
N VAL A 11 10.63 -16.36 -8.96
CA VAL A 11 10.10 -16.11 -10.32
C VAL A 11 8.62 -15.72 -10.30
N VAL A 12 7.80 -16.31 -9.42
CA VAL A 12 6.39 -15.95 -9.29
C VAL A 12 6.20 -14.55 -8.71
N VAL A 13 7.04 -14.15 -7.74
CA VAL A 13 7.03 -12.79 -7.20
C VAL A 13 7.54 -11.78 -8.24
N LEU A 14 8.57 -12.11 -9.03
CA LEU A 14 9.05 -11.22 -10.10
C LEU A 14 8.01 -11.01 -11.21
N LEU A 15 7.26 -12.06 -11.56
CA LEU A 15 6.16 -11.98 -12.54
C LEU A 15 4.97 -11.15 -12.04
N LEU A 16 4.63 -11.24 -10.75
CA LEU A 16 3.58 -10.41 -10.14
C LEU A 16 3.94 -8.93 -10.10
N PHE A 17 5.23 -8.58 -9.97
CA PHE A 17 5.68 -7.18 -10.03
C PHE A 17 5.74 -6.62 -11.46
N THR A 18 5.84 -7.46 -12.50
CA THR A 18 5.84 -6.98 -13.90
C THR A 18 4.46 -6.63 -14.47
N VAL A 19 3.35 -6.98 -13.80
CA VAL A 19 1.99 -6.67 -14.32
C VAL A 19 1.52 -5.26 -13.94
N CYS A 20 2.23 -4.55 -13.05
CA CYS A 20 1.88 -3.17 -12.65
C CYS A 20 2.78 -2.07 -13.21
N ALA A 21 3.68 -2.38 -14.16
CA ALA A 21 4.56 -1.38 -14.75
C ALA A 21 4.05 -0.89 -16.12
N VAL A 22 3.33 0.23 -16.07
CA VAL A 22 3.26 1.31 -17.07
C VAL A 22 2.54 1.00 -18.41
N PRO A 23 1.41 1.68 -18.74
CA PRO A 23 1.07 1.92 -20.13
C PRO A 23 2.02 3.00 -20.67
N ALA A 24 3.21 2.61 -21.11
CA ALA A 24 4.13 3.48 -21.82
C ALA A 24 3.86 3.37 -23.33
N TYR A 25 2.86 4.09 -23.83
CA TYR A 25 2.90 4.62 -25.19
C TYR A 25 2.47 6.08 -25.18
N SER A 26 3.47 6.90 -24.85
CA SER A 26 3.62 8.26 -25.30
C SER A 26 3.43 8.32 -26.83
N LYS A 27 2.30 8.86 -27.28
CA LYS A 27 2.14 9.31 -28.67
C LYS A 27 2.86 10.64 -28.80
N LYS A 28 3.84 10.71 -29.71
CA LYS A 28 4.48 11.96 -30.13
C LYS A 28 3.42 12.87 -30.79
N PRO A 29 3.49 14.20 -30.67
CA PRO A 29 2.34 15.07 -30.97
C PRO A 29 2.07 15.36 -32.46
N TRP A 30 2.74 14.68 -33.40
CA TRP A 30 2.76 15.12 -34.81
C TRP A 30 2.33 14.08 -35.86
N GLU A 31 1.86 12.90 -35.46
CA GLU A 31 1.20 11.96 -36.40
C GLU A 31 -0.32 12.06 -36.26
N GLN A 32 -0.87 13.14 -36.81
CA GLN A 32 -2.28 13.25 -37.13
C GLN A 32 -2.37 13.38 -38.65
N ASP A 33 -2.57 12.26 -39.33
CA ASP A 33 -3.22 12.25 -40.65
C ASP A 33 -3.62 10.84 -41.01
N LYS A 34 -4.90 10.53 -40.74
CA LYS A 34 -5.79 9.82 -41.66
C LYS A 34 -7.20 9.90 -41.09
N ALA A 35 -8.05 10.59 -41.85
CA ALA A 35 -9.45 10.85 -41.55
C ALA A 35 -10.25 9.56 -41.34
N GLU A 36 -10.87 9.43 -40.18
CA GLU A 36 -12.05 8.60 -39.94
C GLU A 36 -13.28 9.51 -39.94
N PRO A 37 -14.42 9.08 -40.52
CA PRO A 37 -15.59 9.93 -40.68
C PRO A 37 -16.13 10.35 -39.32
N ALA A 38 -16.47 11.64 -39.21
CA ALA A 38 -16.99 12.28 -38.01
C ALA A 38 -18.13 11.47 -37.37
N ALA A 39 -17.78 10.65 -36.37
CA ALA A 39 -18.75 10.16 -35.41
C ALA A 39 -19.32 11.40 -34.71
N ALA A 40 -20.61 11.64 -34.90
CA ALA A 40 -21.32 12.74 -34.26
C ALA A 40 -21.01 12.70 -32.76
N THR A 41 -20.22 13.67 -32.29
CA THR A 41 -20.06 13.90 -30.86
C THR A 41 -21.46 14.15 -30.30
N PRO A 42 -21.99 13.28 -29.42
CA PRO A 42 -23.28 13.54 -28.81
C PRO A 42 -23.17 14.89 -28.12
N LYS A 43 -24.06 15.83 -28.47
CA LYS A 43 -24.19 17.09 -27.75
C LYS A 43 -24.63 16.72 -26.34
N ILE A 44 -23.67 16.59 -25.43
CA ILE A 44 -23.93 16.41 -24.00
C ILE A 44 -24.77 17.61 -23.59
N THR A 45 -26.01 17.34 -23.23
CA THR A 45 -26.95 18.39 -22.83
C THR A 45 -26.52 18.94 -21.47
N GLY A 46 -26.86 20.22 -21.19
CA GLY A 46 -26.47 20.87 -19.94
C GLY A 46 -26.84 20.08 -18.67
N GLU A 47 -27.90 19.27 -18.73
CA GLU A 47 -28.36 18.39 -17.64
C GLU A 47 -27.46 17.15 -17.44
N GLU A 48 -27.00 16.51 -18.51
CA GLU A 48 -26.08 15.37 -18.43
C GLU A 48 -24.74 15.79 -17.81
N THR A 49 -24.23 16.96 -18.15
CA THR A 49 -23.02 17.54 -17.51
C THR A 49 -23.21 17.79 -16.01
N LYS A 50 -24.39 18.26 -15.58
CA LYS A 50 -24.69 18.48 -14.15
C LYS A 50 -24.75 17.16 -13.39
N ASN A 51 -25.37 16.14 -13.99
CA ASN A 51 -25.46 14.80 -13.39
C ASN A 51 -24.09 14.13 -13.27
N LEU A 52 -23.23 14.26 -14.29
CA LEU A 52 -21.85 13.79 -14.24
C LEU A 52 -21.03 14.52 -13.17
N LEU A 53 -21.19 15.83 -13.02
CA LEU A 53 -20.52 16.60 -11.98
C LEU A 53 -20.97 16.16 -10.57
N ALA A 54 -22.28 15.98 -10.38
CA ALA A 54 -22.84 15.51 -9.11
C ALA A 54 -22.35 14.09 -8.76
N ALA A 55 -22.28 13.19 -9.73
CA ALA A 55 -21.73 11.84 -9.56
C ALA A 55 -20.24 11.88 -9.18
N ASN A 56 -19.44 12.72 -9.84
CA ASN A 56 -18.03 12.88 -9.53
C ASN A 56 -17.79 13.46 -8.12
N VAL A 57 -18.58 14.47 -7.71
CA VAL A 57 -18.50 15.02 -6.35
C VAL A 57 -18.84 13.97 -5.29
N ASN A 58 -19.87 13.16 -5.53
CA ASN A 58 -20.23 12.07 -4.62
C ASN A 58 -19.15 10.97 -4.58
N ALA A 59 -18.51 10.66 -5.71
CA ALA A 59 -17.39 9.73 -5.75
C ALA A 59 -16.18 10.24 -4.96
N MET A 60 -15.84 11.52 -5.07
CA MET A 60 -14.77 12.15 -4.29
C MET A 60 -15.08 12.13 -2.78
N ARG A 61 -16.29 12.52 -2.37
CA ARG A 61 -16.71 12.44 -0.96
C ARG A 61 -16.61 11.02 -0.41
N ASN A 62 -17.00 10.02 -1.19
CA ASN A 62 -16.86 8.63 -0.80
C ASN A 62 -15.39 8.20 -0.65
N GLN A 63 -14.48 8.75 -1.47
CA GLN A 63 -13.04 8.51 -1.32
C GLN A 63 -12.50 9.19 -0.05
N GLU A 64 -12.87 10.44 0.22
CA GLU A 64 -12.49 11.16 1.44
C GLU A 64 -12.95 10.42 2.71
N LEU A 65 -14.19 9.95 2.73
CA LEU A 65 -14.72 9.14 3.83
C LEU A 65 -13.95 7.83 4.01
N ARG A 66 -13.58 7.14 2.92
CA ARG A 66 -12.75 5.93 2.99
C ARG A 66 -11.38 6.22 3.59
N VAL A 67 -10.74 7.32 3.19
CA VAL A 67 -9.44 7.73 3.74
C VAL A 67 -9.58 8.04 5.24
N ALA A 68 -10.62 8.77 5.65
CA ALA A 68 -10.86 9.08 7.06
C ALA A 68 -11.05 7.81 7.91
N VAL A 69 -11.83 6.83 7.41
CA VAL A 69 -12.03 5.55 8.09
C VAL A 69 -10.72 4.76 8.19
N LEU A 70 -9.93 4.69 7.11
CA LEU A 70 -8.64 4.02 7.13
C LEU A 70 -7.66 4.68 8.12
N GLN A 71 -7.66 6.02 8.19
CA GLN A 71 -6.84 6.75 9.15
C GLN A 71 -7.25 6.45 10.59
N GLN A 72 -8.55 6.37 10.87
CA GLN A 72 -9.05 6.00 12.19
C GLN A 72 -8.60 4.58 12.58
N ILE A 73 -8.77 3.61 11.68
CA ILE A 73 -8.33 2.22 11.90
C ILE A 73 -6.81 2.18 12.15
N LEU A 74 -6.02 2.90 11.36
CA LEU A 74 -4.58 2.98 11.54
C LEU A 74 -4.19 3.53 12.92
N ASN A 75 -4.90 4.55 13.38
CA ASN A 75 -4.66 5.14 14.70
C ASN A 75 -5.03 4.18 15.83
N GLU A 76 -6.17 3.48 15.71
CA GLU A 76 -6.62 2.48 16.69
C GLU A 76 -5.64 1.30 16.78
N GLU A 77 -5.25 0.73 15.64
CA GLU A 77 -4.30 -0.39 15.58
C GLU A 77 -2.89 0.04 16.01
N GLY A 78 -2.46 1.25 15.66
CA GLY A 78 -1.21 1.82 16.15
C GLY A 78 -1.19 1.99 17.67
N GLY A 79 -2.33 2.39 18.27
CA GLY A 79 -2.51 2.45 19.70
C GLY A 79 -2.42 1.07 20.37
N LYS A 80 -3.12 0.07 19.84
CA LYS A 80 -3.06 -1.33 20.33
C LYS A 80 -1.64 -1.90 20.26
N LEU A 81 -0.95 -1.70 19.15
CA LEU A 81 0.43 -2.16 18.97
C LEU A 81 1.36 -1.52 20.01
N THR A 82 1.20 -0.21 20.26
CA THR A 82 2.00 0.52 21.26
C THR A 82 1.74 0.00 22.67
N GLN A 83 0.48 -0.27 23.02
CA GLN A 83 0.12 -0.87 24.31
C GLN A 83 0.70 -2.28 24.46
N MET A 84 0.59 -3.13 23.44
CA MET A 84 1.19 -4.47 23.44
C MET A 84 2.71 -4.40 23.60
N GLN A 85 3.37 -3.46 22.93
CA GLN A 85 4.81 -3.27 23.06
C GLN A 85 5.21 -2.85 24.47
N ALA A 86 4.42 -1.98 25.12
CA ALA A 86 4.66 -1.58 26.50
C ALA A 86 4.51 -2.75 27.47
N LEU A 87 3.43 -3.53 27.33
CA LEU A 87 3.20 -4.75 28.14
C LEU A 87 4.32 -5.77 27.96
N PHE A 88 4.74 -6.01 26.71
CA PHE A 88 5.86 -6.90 26.42
C PHE A 88 7.16 -6.40 27.04
N SER A 89 7.46 -5.10 26.93
CA SER A 89 8.67 -4.51 27.51
C SER A 89 8.65 -4.61 29.03
N ASP A 90 7.50 -4.41 29.68
CA ASP A 90 7.38 -4.55 31.13
C ASP A 90 7.51 -6.01 31.60
N GLN A 91 6.90 -6.96 30.88
CA GLN A 91 6.98 -8.39 31.17
C GLN A 91 8.43 -8.90 31.17
N TYR A 92 9.23 -8.45 30.19
CA TYR A 92 10.62 -8.87 30.04
C TYR A 92 11.63 -7.88 30.62
N LYS A 93 11.17 -6.81 31.28
CA LYS A 93 11.99 -5.72 31.84
C LYS A 93 13.00 -5.16 30.83
N LEU A 94 12.52 -4.92 29.61
CA LEU A 94 13.28 -4.39 28.49
C LEU A 94 13.06 -2.88 28.37
N ASP A 95 14.09 -2.20 27.88
CA ASP A 95 13.98 -0.80 27.50
C ASP A 95 13.19 -0.68 26.17
N PRO A 96 12.05 0.02 26.15
CA PRO A 96 11.24 0.18 24.95
C PRO A 96 11.99 0.81 23.78
N GLU A 97 12.92 1.74 24.03
CA GLU A 97 13.68 2.43 22.98
C GLU A 97 14.67 1.48 22.32
N LYS A 98 15.39 0.70 23.13
CA LYS A 98 16.31 -0.34 22.63
C LYS A 98 15.58 -1.47 21.92
N LEU A 99 14.39 -1.83 22.39
CA LEU A 99 13.52 -2.80 21.71
C LEU A 99 13.09 -2.31 20.34
N ARG A 100 12.64 -1.06 20.22
CA ARG A 100 12.31 -0.44 18.92
C ARG A 100 13.51 -0.37 17.98
N ALA A 101 14.69 -0.11 18.52
CA ALA A 101 15.94 -0.11 17.76
C ALA A 101 16.43 -1.52 17.37
N GLY A 102 15.72 -2.59 17.74
CA GLY A 102 16.09 -3.96 17.37
C GLY A 102 17.35 -4.49 18.09
N LYS A 103 17.72 -3.86 19.21
CA LYS A 103 18.93 -4.18 19.98
C LYS A 103 18.81 -5.43 20.85
N TYR A 104 17.61 -5.99 21.04
CA TYR A 104 17.44 -7.23 21.79
C TYR A 104 17.39 -8.46 20.88
N GLN A 105 17.96 -9.57 21.37
CA GLN A 105 17.87 -10.90 20.77
C GLN A 105 17.38 -11.89 21.81
N PHE A 106 16.45 -12.77 21.40
CA PHE A 106 16.00 -13.86 22.25
C PHE A 106 17.05 -14.98 22.29
N ASP A 107 17.51 -15.34 23.48
CA ASP A 107 18.34 -16.51 23.70
C ASP A 107 17.47 -17.68 24.17
N ALA A 108 17.30 -18.68 23.31
CA ALA A 108 16.50 -19.86 23.58
C ALA A 108 17.08 -20.74 24.71
N LYS A 109 18.38 -20.65 25.01
CA LYS A 109 19.01 -21.45 26.07
C LYS A 109 18.67 -20.93 27.46
N THR A 110 18.65 -19.62 27.61
CA THR A 110 18.35 -18.95 28.89
C THR A 110 16.89 -18.51 29.00
N GLY A 111 16.14 -18.54 27.90
CA GLY A 111 14.75 -18.09 27.83
C GLY A 111 14.59 -16.58 28.03
N LYS A 112 15.67 -15.80 27.84
CA LYS A 112 15.72 -14.37 28.12
C LYS A 112 16.10 -13.57 26.89
N PHE A 113 15.68 -12.31 26.87
CA PHE A 113 16.16 -11.34 25.90
C PHE A 113 17.49 -10.74 26.39
N THR A 114 18.47 -10.72 25.50
CA THR A 114 19.80 -10.15 25.75
C THR A 114 20.08 -9.05 24.72
N GLU A 115 20.83 -8.02 25.12
CA GLU A 115 21.22 -6.95 24.21
C GLU A 115 22.31 -7.47 23.25
N LYS A 116 22.12 -7.26 21.94
CA LYS A 116 23.12 -7.54 20.92
C LYS A 116 24.31 -6.62 21.17
N LYS A 117 25.48 -7.22 21.25
CA LYS A 117 26.75 -6.49 21.25
C LYS A 117 27.14 -6.32 19.79
N ASP A 118 27.24 -5.07 19.35
CA ASP A 118 27.81 -4.72 18.04
C ASP A 118 29.30 -5.06 17.98
#